data_AF-A0A553GX60-F1
#
_entry.id   AF-A0A553GX60-F1
#
_cell.length_a   1.000
_cell.length_b   1.000
_cell.length_c   1.000
_cell.angle_alpha   90.00
_cell.angle_beta   90.00
_cell.angle_gamma   90.00
#
_symmetry.space_group_name_H-M   'P 1'
#
loop_
_entity.id
_entity.type
_entity.pdbx_description
1 polymer ?
#
loop_
_entity_poly.entity_id
_entity_poly.type
_entity_poly.pdbx_seq_one_letter_code
_entity_poly.pdbx_strand_id
1 'polypeptide(L)'
;MAGHQAPRQLHPDQPAHGLPRRGRRPEWPGRQPVTRARGFTLLEVLVALTLTSLLVVALFGGFRAGIRSWHTVERHTAQVEEPRQLNSLLYRHLGQMVPAAFGDREDGGHEAAFFGEAQRVRYVAPLAMSANGLPYVFELTSNQQGRPGVWVRFGPYQEGKSAEAVLADAEYQQVSKTLGVTFAYYGAGDDFSQIERWTDTYKSDQLPRLVSLRIAGSDRAWPAMTFAVTQVGKPRD
;
A
#
# COMPACT_ATOMS: atom_id res chain seq x y z
N MET A 1 52.36 -93.96 -41.18
CA MET A 1 53.66 -94.35 -41.77
C MET A 1 54.54 -93.11 -41.73
N ALA A 2 55.51 -93.09 -40.81
CA ALA A 2 56.93 -93.35 -41.07
C ALA A 2 57.61 -92.05 -41.57
N GLY A 3 58.58 -91.46 -40.90
CA GLY A 3 59.60 -92.03 -40.02
C GLY A 3 60.96 -91.83 -40.68
N HIS A 4 61.76 -90.89 -40.16
CA HIS A 4 63.21 -90.71 -40.38
C HIS A 4 63.72 -89.95 -39.14
N GLN A 5 64.41 -90.59 -38.19
CA GLN A 5 65.87 -90.85 -38.13
C GLN A 5 66.71 -89.58 -38.37
N ALA A 6 67.72 -89.14 -37.60
CA ALA A 6 68.47 -89.50 -36.39
C ALA A 6 69.59 -88.39 -36.26
N PRO A 7 70.68 -88.45 -35.46
CA PRO A 7 70.88 -88.67 -34.02
C PRO A 7 71.82 -87.63 -33.32
N ARG A 8 72.05 -87.81 -31.99
CA ARG A 8 73.26 -87.48 -31.17
C ARG A 8 73.68 -85.99 -31.05
N GLN A 9 74.02 -85.45 -29.87
CA GLN A 9 75.02 -85.88 -28.87
C GLN A 9 74.53 -85.48 -27.45
N LEU A 10 74.50 -86.32 -26.41
CA LEU A 10 75.58 -86.87 -25.57
C LEU A 10 76.52 -85.82 -24.96
N HIS A 11 76.22 -85.40 -23.72
CA HIS A 11 77.20 -85.03 -22.71
C HIS A 11 76.74 -85.60 -21.35
N PRO A 12 77.44 -86.60 -20.78
CA PRO A 12 77.22 -87.06 -19.42
C PRO A 12 78.27 -86.49 -18.45
N ASP A 13 77.98 -86.65 -17.16
CA ASP A 13 78.86 -86.52 -15.99
C ASP A 13 79.21 -85.07 -15.59
N GLN A 14 79.11 -84.64 -14.33
CA GLN A 14 79.24 -85.39 -13.06
C GLN A 14 78.64 -84.56 -11.89
N PRO A 15 78.36 -85.15 -10.70
CA PRO A 15 77.45 -84.61 -9.69
C PRO A 15 78.13 -84.06 -8.42
N ALA A 16 77.24 -83.65 -7.51
CA ALA A 16 77.33 -83.75 -6.04
C ALA A 16 77.86 -82.56 -5.24
N HIS A 17 76.91 -81.91 -4.54
CA HIS A 17 76.82 -81.72 -3.07
C HIS A 17 75.90 -80.50 -2.84
N GLY A 18 74.75 -80.59 -2.20
CA GLY A 18 74.46 -81.22 -0.93
C GLY A 18 74.19 -80.10 0.11
N LEU A 19 73.08 -80.23 0.86
CA LEU A 19 72.62 -79.46 2.03
C LEU A 19 71.56 -78.36 1.77
N PRO A 20 70.73 -78.01 2.77
CA PRO A 20 69.51 -78.74 3.11
C PRO A 20 68.24 -77.88 3.02
N ARG A 21 67.08 -78.56 3.09
CA ARG A 21 65.72 -78.01 3.21
C ARG A 21 65.62 -76.81 4.16
N ARG A 22 64.94 -75.74 3.72
CA ARG A 22 64.19 -74.85 4.62
C ARG A 22 62.95 -74.23 3.97
N GLY A 23 61.79 -74.70 4.42
CA GLY A 23 60.57 -73.89 4.60
C GLY A 23 59.85 -73.35 3.37
N ARG A 24 58.90 -74.14 2.86
CA ARG A 24 57.73 -73.64 2.11
C ARG A 24 56.99 -72.64 3.01
N ARG A 25 57.00 -71.35 2.68
CA ARG A 25 56.21 -70.33 3.38
C ARG A 25 54.73 -70.54 3.06
N PRO A 26 53.82 -70.61 4.05
CA PRO A 26 52.39 -70.61 3.79
C PRO A 26 51.95 -69.23 3.31
N GLU A 27 51.26 -69.19 2.17
CA GLU A 27 50.56 -68.00 1.69
C GLU A 27 49.36 -67.76 2.61
N TRP A 28 49.43 -66.72 3.45
CA TRP A 28 48.29 -66.31 4.26
C TRP A 28 47.28 -65.55 3.38
N PRO A 29 45.96 -65.78 3.55
CA PRO A 29 44.94 -65.01 2.85
C PRO A 29 45.08 -63.54 3.21
N GLY A 30 45.35 -62.71 2.20
CA GLY A 30 45.40 -61.26 2.34
C GLY A 30 44.10 -60.75 2.96
N ARG A 31 44.21 -60.15 4.14
CA ARG A 31 43.11 -59.42 4.78
C ARG A 31 42.57 -58.41 3.77
N GLN A 32 41.26 -58.47 3.47
CA GLN A 32 40.60 -57.36 2.80
C GLN A 32 40.85 -56.08 3.62
N PRO A 33 41.25 -54.96 3.00
CA PRO A 33 41.42 -53.72 3.73
C PRO A 33 40.06 -53.32 4.29
N VAL A 34 39.91 -53.41 5.61
CA VAL A 34 38.80 -52.81 6.32
C VAL A 34 38.93 -51.31 6.08
N THR A 35 38.07 -50.75 5.24
CA THR A 35 37.96 -49.30 5.08
C THR A 35 37.68 -48.73 6.45
N ARG A 36 38.69 -48.09 7.07
CA ARG A 36 38.48 -47.33 8.31
C ARG A 36 37.43 -46.28 7.98
N ALA A 37 36.22 -46.44 8.50
CA ALA A 37 35.26 -45.36 8.57
C ALA A 37 35.96 -44.22 9.31
N ARG A 38 36.32 -43.16 8.58
CA ARG A 38 36.85 -41.93 9.19
C ARG A 38 35.69 -41.35 9.98
N GLY A 39 35.69 -41.58 11.30
CA GLY A 39 34.78 -40.91 12.20
C GLY A 39 34.97 -39.40 12.07
N PHE A 40 33.85 -38.66 12.10
CA PHE A 40 33.84 -37.20 12.11
C PHE A 40 34.78 -36.69 13.21
N THR A 41 35.67 -35.77 12.86
CA THR A 41 36.55 -35.18 13.86
C THR A 41 35.76 -34.16 14.70
N LEU A 42 36.10 -34.00 15.98
CA LEU A 42 35.47 -32.98 16.83
C LEU A 42 35.67 -31.56 16.25
N LEU A 43 36.78 -31.34 15.55
CA LEU A 43 37.07 -30.12 14.80
C LEU A 43 36.04 -29.86 13.69
N GLU A 44 35.60 -30.91 12.98
CA GLU A 44 34.65 -30.81 11.89
C GLU A 44 33.25 -30.41 12.38
N VAL A 45 32.81 -30.96 13.52
CA VAL A 45 31.56 -30.55 14.17
C VAL A 45 31.67 -29.10 14.66
N LEU A 46 32.81 -28.70 15.22
CA LEU A 46 33.02 -27.34 15.69
C LEU A 46 33.01 -26.32 14.54
N VAL A 47 33.68 -26.63 13.43
CA VAL A 47 33.68 -25.78 12.22
C VAL A 47 32.29 -25.73 11.58
N ALA A 48 31.57 -26.85 11.51
CA ALA A 48 30.20 -26.87 10.98
C ALA A 48 29.26 -25.99 11.84
N LEU A 49 29.37 -26.05 13.17
CA LEU A 49 28.56 -25.25 14.08
C LEU A 49 28.89 -23.75 14.00
N THR A 50 30.17 -23.37 13.86
CA THR A 50 30.55 -21.96 13.71
C THR A 50 30.06 -21.39 12.39
N LEU A 51 30.25 -22.11 11.27
CA LEU A 51 29.75 -21.70 9.96
C LEU A 51 28.22 -21.61 9.94
N THR A 52 27.53 -22.57 10.57
CA THR A 52 26.07 -22.55 10.68
C THR A 52 25.60 -21.35 11.50
N SER A 53 26.26 -21.05 12.62
CA SER A 53 25.92 -19.89 13.46
C SER A 53 26.12 -18.57 12.71
N LEU A 54 27.23 -18.43 11.96
CA LEU A 54 27.49 -17.25 11.13
C LEU A 54 26.43 -17.10 10.02
N LEU A 55 26.03 -18.20 9.39
CA LEU A 55 24.97 -18.22 8.39
C LEU A 55 23.64 -17.74 8.97
N VAL A 56 23.25 -18.25 10.14
CA VAL A 56 22.01 -17.84 10.82
C VAL A 56 22.04 -16.34 11.19
N VAL A 57 23.18 -15.83 11.68
CA VAL A 57 23.34 -14.40 11.99
C VAL A 57 23.21 -13.54 10.72
N ALA A 58 23.85 -13.94 9.62
CA ALA A 58 23.74 -13.23 8.34
C ALA A 58 22.31 -13.24 7.79
N LEU A 59 21.62 -14.38 7.84
CA LEU A 59 20.21 -14.51 7.45
C LEU A 59 19.32 -13.61 8.30
N PHE A 60 19.52 -13.58 9.62
CA PHE A 60 18.73 -12.73 10.52
C PHE A 60 19.04 -11.24 10.33
N GLY A 61 20.28 -10.90 9.97
CA GLY A 61 20.70 -9.55 9.57
C GLY A 61 20.00 -9.08 8.29
N GLY A 62 19.95 -9.93 7.27
CA GLY A 62 19.23 -9.69 6.02
C GLY A 62 17.71 -9.61 6.23
N PHE A 63 17.15 -10.49 7.05
CA PHE A 63 15.73 -10.48 7.42
C PHE A 63 15.33 -9.19 8.16
N ARG A 64 16.13 -8.74 9.14
CA ARG A 64 15.92 -7.45 9.82
C ARG A 64 16.07 -6.25 8.88
N ALA A 65 16.98 -6.32 7.90
CA ALA A 65 17.11 -5.28 6.88
C ALA A 65 15.88 -5.25 5.95
N GLY A 66 15.34 -6.40 5.56
CA GLY A 66 14.10 -6.54 4.79
C GLY A 66 12.88 -5.97 5.52
N ILE A 67 12.72 -6.27 6.82
CA ILE A 67 11.65 -5.70 7.66
C ILE A 67 11.77 -4.18 7.76
N ARG A 68 12.98 -3.65 7.96
CA ARG A 68 13.21 -2.18 7.98
C ARG A 68 12.93 -1.52 6.63
N SER A 69 13.29 -2.18 5.52
CA SER A 69 12.99 -1.71 4.17
C SER A 69 11.48 -1.68 3.91
N TRP A 70 10.74 -2.67 4.42
CA TRP A 70 9.28 -2.70 4.36
C TRP A 70 8.64 -1.52 5.11
N HIS A 71 9.12 -1.18 6.31
CA HIS A 71 8.61 -0.02 7.06
C HIS A 71 8.88 1.33 6.38
N THR A 72 9.98 1.47 5.66
CA THR A 72 10.27 2.68 4.87
C THR A 72 9.39 2.76 3.62
N VAL A 73 9.10 1.62 2.98
CA VAL A 73 8.18 1.53 1.83
C VAL A 73 6.73 1.77 2.25
N GLU A 74 6.28 1.26 3.39
CA GLU A 74 4.93 1.49 3.94
C GLU A 74 4.70 2.98 4.24
N ARG A 75 5.70 3.67 4.81
CA ARG A 75 5.65 5.12 5.08
C ARG A 75 5.61 5.95 3.81
N HIS A 76 6.37 5.57 2.77
CA HIS A 76 6.31 6.21 1.46
C HIS A 76 5.00 5.92 0.72
N THR A 77 4.48 4.69 0.84
CA THR A 77 3.21 4.30 0.21
C THR A 77 2.03 5.01 0.87
N ALA A 78 1.98 5.08 2.21
CA ALA A 78 0.94 5.83 2.93
C ALA A 78 0.91 7.33 2.58
N GLN A 79 2.08 7.97 2.39
CA GLN A 79 2.17 9.39 2.00
C GLN A 79 1.71 9.68 0.56
N VAL A 80 1.78 8.70 -0.34
CA VAL A 80 1.30 8.83 -1.73
C VAL A 80 -0.17 8.38 -1.85
N GLU A 81 -0.61 7.48 -0.98
CA GLU A 81 -1.94 6.88 -1.04
C GLU A 81 -3.00 7.70 -0.30
N GLU A 82 -2.69 8.29 0.86
CA GLU A 82 -3.65 9.11 1.64
C GLU A 82 -4.23 10.29 0.82
N PRO A 83 -3.41 11.11 0.13
CA PRO A 83 -3.94 12.22 -0.67
C PRO A 83 -4.76 11.71 -1.85
N ARG A 84 -4.31 10.64 -2.54
CA ARG A 84 -5.04 10.05 -3.67
C ARG A 84 -6.38 9.45 -3.24
N GLN A 85 -6.42 8.76 -2.10
CA GLN A 85 -7.63 8.19 -1.53
C GLN A 85 -8.62 9.29 -1.11
N LEU A 86 -8.16 10.28 -0.33
CA LEU A 86 -8.97 11.43 0.06
C LEU A 86 -9.54 12.15 -1.16
N ASN A 87 -8.69 12.41 -2.15
CA ASN A 87 -9.05 13.01 -3.41
C ASN A 87 -10.14 12.22 -4.15
N SER A 88 -9.98 10.90 -4.28
CA SER A 88 -10.97 10.04 -4.94
C SER A 88 -12.31 9.97 -4.19
N LEU A 89 -12.27 10.00 -2.86
CA LEU A 89 -13.45 9.99 -2.00
C LEU A 89 -14.22 11.30 -2.13
N LEU A 90 -13.52 12.43 -1.96
CA LEU A 90 -14.12 13.76 -2.08
C LEU A 90 -14.66 14.00 -3.49
N TYR A 91 -13.92 13.58 -4.52
CA TYR A 91 -14.37 13.67 -5.90
C TYR A 91 -15.69 12.91 -6.12
N ARG A 92 -15.76 11.64 -5.70
CA ARG A 92 -16.97 10.84 -5.86
C ARG A 92 -18.15 11.41 -5.07
N HIS A 93 -17.90 11.91 -3.86
CA HIS A 93 -18.96 12.39 -2.98
C HIS A 93 -19.49 13.76 -3.39
N LEU A 94 -18.60 14.70 -3.74
CA LEU A 94 -19.01 16.03 -4.23
C LEU A 94 -19.74 15.94 -5.58
N GLY A 95 -19.42 14.95 -6.43
CA GLY A 95 -20.17 14.68 -7.65
C GLY A 95 -21.60 14.18 -7.42
N GLN A 96 -21.95 13.79 -6.19
CA GLN A 96 -23.29 13.34 -5.80
C GLN A 96 -24.11 14.43 -5.10
N MET A 97 -23.66 15.69 -5.17
CA MET A 97 -24.43 16.81 -4.64
C MET A 97 -25.83 16.86 -5.27
N VAL A 98 -26.82 17.11 -4.42
CA VAL A 98 -28.22 17.29 -4.82
C VAL A 98 -28.70 18.67 -4.43
N PRO A 99 -29.53 19.34 -5.26
CA PRO A 99 -30.22 20.54 -4.84
C PRO A 99 -31.14 20.26 -3.66
N ALA A 100 -31.14 21.16 -2.70
CA ALA A 100 -32.01 21.15 -1.54
C ALA A 100 -32.38 22.60 -1.19
N ALA A 101 -33.41 22.78 -0.38
CA ALA A 101 -33.83 24.08 0.10
C ALA A 101 -33.99 23.99 1.62
N PHE A 102 -33.22 24.77 2.37
CA PHE A 102 -33.45 24.87 3.81
C PHE A 102 -34.63 25.80 4.09
N GLY A 103 -35.14 25.75 5.33
CA GLY A 103 -36.23 26.62 5.75
C GLY A 103 -35.84 28.10 5.73
N ASP A 104 -36.85 28.95 5.94
CA ASP A 104 -36.63 30.38 6.07
C ASP A 104 -35.67 30.68 7.22
N ARG A 105 -34.73 31.58 6.96
CA ARG A 105 -33.89 32.20 7.97
C ARG A 105 -34.74 33.11 8.84
N GLU A 106 -34.35 33.29 10.10
CA GLU A 106 -35.10 34.10 11.08
C GLU A 106 -35.38 35.55 10.66
N ASP A 107 -34.66 36.08 9.67
CA ASP A 107 -34.87 37.42 9.12
C ASP A 107 -35.57 37.42 7.74
N GLY A 108 -36.23 36.32 7.37
CA GLY A 108 -37.14 36.24 6.23
C GLY A 108 -36.50 35.95 4.87
N GLY A 109 -35.21 35.60 4.81
CA GLY A 109 -34.56 35.11 3.59
C GLY A 109 -34.49 33.57 3.55
N HIS A 110 -34.50 32.96 2.37
CA HIS A 110 -34.23 31.52 2.25
C HIS A 110 -32.74 31.23 2.49
N GLU A 111 -32.43 30.15 3.18
CA GLU A 111 -31.05 29.70 3.35
C GLU A 111 -30.65 28.76 2.20
N ALA A 112 -29.66 29.18 1.40
CA ALA A 112 -29.11 28.36 0.34
C ALA A 112 -28.55 27.04 0.88
N ALA A 113 -28.94 25.92 0.26
CA ALA A 113 -28.45 24.61 0.70
C ALA A 113 -26.97 24.38 0.41
N PHE A 114 -26.44 25.13 -0.54
CA PHE A 114 -25.03 25.17 -0.86
C PHE A 114 -24.39 26.46 -0.38
N PHE A 115 -23.23 26.33 0.23
CA PHE A 115 -22.41 27.45 0.65
C PHE A 115 -20.94 27.13 0.41
N GLY A 116 -20.22 28.07 -0.20
CA GLY A 116 -18.83 27.90 -0.57
C GLY A 116 -17.94 29.07 -0.16
N GLU A 117 -16.83 28.74 0.49
CA GLU A 117 -15.68 29.59 0.76
C GLU A 117 -14.39 28.85 0.40
N ALA A 118 -13.28 29.58 0.27
CA ALA A 118 -12.00 29.01 -0.14
C ALA A 118 -11.55 27.81 0.72
N GLN A 119 -11.88 27.78 2.01
CA GLN A 119 -11.47 26.71 2.94
C GLN A 119 -12.63 25.97 3.58
N ARG A 120 -13.87 26.28 3.21
CA ARG A 120 -15.07 25.70 3.79
C ARG A 120 -16.12 25.50 2.71
N VAL A 121 -16.71 24.31 2.64
CA VAL A 121 -17.85 24.05 1.76
C VAL A 121 -18.92 23.31 2.51
N ARG A 122 -20.17 23.71 2.30
CA ARG A 122 -21.36 23.06 2.80
C ARG A 122 -22.27 22.71 1.64
N TYR A 123 -22.77 21.48 1.64
CA TYR A 123 -23.62 20.97 0.59
C TYR A 123 -24.50 19.82 1.08
N VAL A 124 -25.48 19.46 0.26
CA VAL A 124 -26.35 18.32 0.52
C VAL A 124 -26.01 17.20 -0.45
N ALA A 125 -25.83 15.99 0.07
CA ALA A 125 -25.50 14.80 -0.72
C ALA A 125 -26.05 13.52 -0.05
N PRO A 126 -26.23 12.42 -0.80
CA PRO A 126 -26.55 11.11 -0.22
C PRO A 126 -25.38 10.57 0.62
N LEU A 127 -25.68 9.99 1.78
CA LEU A 127 -24.71 9.20 2.53
C LEU A 127 -24.82 7.73 2.13
N ALA A 128 -23.72 7.16 1.63
CA ALA A 128 -23.67 5.74 1.30
C ALA A 128 -24.04 4.89 2.52
N MET A 129 -24.92 3.91 2.33
CA MET A 129 -25.45 3.01 3.37
C MET A 129 -26.39 3.65 4.42
N SER A 130 -26.91 4.86 4.18
CA SER A 130 -27.97 5.37 5.04
C SER A 130 -29.25 4.53 4.90
N ALA A 131 -29.79 4.05 6.02
CA ALA A 131 -30.98 3.21 6.05
C ALA A 131 -32.28 3.95 5.68
N ASN A 132 -32.28 5.28 5.74
CA ASN A 132 -33.48 6.11 5.55
C ASN A 132 -33.67 6.63 4.12
N GLY A 133 -32.66 6.47 3.24
CA GLY A 133 -32.68 7.04 1.88
C GLY A 133 -32.71 8.57 1.81
N LEU A 134 -32.63 9.27 2.95
CA LEU A 134 -32.64 10.73 3.02
C LEU A 134 -31.23 11.28 2.77
N PRO A 135 -31.11 12.46 2.15
CA PRO A 135 -29.83 13.11 2.00
C PRO A 135 -29.30 13.63 3.34
N TYR A 136 -28.02 13.99 3.36
CA TYR A 136 -27.32 14.52 4.52
C TYR A 136 -26.74 15.88 4.15
N VAL A 137 -26.68 16.75 5.16
CA VAL A 137 -25.94 18.01 5.09
C VAL A 137 -24.51 17.71 5.49
N PHE A 138 -23.56 18.03 4.63
CA PHE A 138 -22.13 17.89 4.88
C PHE A 138 -21.49 19.26 4.96
N GLU A 139 -20.55 19.41 5.88
CA GLU A 139 -19.67 20.57 5.93
C GLU A 139 -18.22 20.11 6.06
N LEU A 140 -17.39 20.56 5.12
CA LEU A 140 -15.96 20.30 5.11
C LEU A 140 -15.21 21.59 5.36
N THR A 141 -14.18 21.53 6.19
CA THR A 141 -13.30 22.67 6.46
C THR A 141 -11.83 22.26 6.50
N SER A 142 -10.95 23.11 5.98
CA SER A 142 -9.49 22.92 6.03
C SER A 142 -8.84 23.45 7.33
N ASN A 143 -9.65 24.01 8.24
CA ASN A 143 -9.24 24.46 9.56
C ASN A 143 -10.43 24.36 10.53
N GLN A 144 -10.22 23.73 11.67
CA GLN A 144 -11.19 23.69 12.75
C GLN A 144 -10.55 24.29 14.00
N GLN A 145 -11.12 25.38 14.52
CA GLN A 145 -10.67 26.06 15.76
C GLN A 145 -9.15 26.25 15.84
N GLY A 146 -8.51 26.67 14.75
CA GLY A 146 -7.06 26.92 14.68
C GLY A 146 -6.21 25.67 14.41
N ARG A 147 -6.83 24.49 14.26
CA ARG A 147 -6.16 23.22 13.98
C ARG A 147 -6.20 22.95 12.48
N PRO A 148 -5.03 22.99 11.80
CA PRO A 148 -4.97 22.67 10.37
C PRO A 148 -5.30 21.19 10.14
N GLY A 149 -5.88 20.91 8.98
CA GLY A 149 -6.29 19.57 8.59
C GLY A 149 -7.60 19.59 7.82
N VAL A 150 -7.98 18.45 7.24
CA VAL A 150 -9.31 18.30 6.65
C VAL A 150 -10.25 17.75 7.71
N TRP A 151 -11.35 18.46 7.93
CA TRP A 151 -12.39 18.11 8.89
C TRP A 151 -13.72 18.00 8.18
N VAL A 152 -14.57 17.08 8.64
CA VAL A 152 -15.93 16.90 8.15
C VAL A 152 -16.89 16.77 9.32
N ARG A 153 -18.06 17.40 9.22
CA ARG A 153 -19.24 17.09 10.03
C ARG A 153 -20.44 16.88 9.11
N PHE A 154 -21.39 16.08 9.55
CA PHE A 154 -22.60 15.84 8.78
C PHE A 154 -23.79 15.48 9.66
N GLY A 155 -24.98 15.77 9.18
CA GLY A 155 -26.25 15.49 9.86
C GLY A 155 -27.36 15.17 8.86
N PRO A 156 -28.41 14.42 9.28
CA PRO A 156 -29.51 14.09 8.39
C PRO A 156 -30.24 15.36 7.97
N TYR A 157 -30.45 15.53 6.66
CA TYR A 157 -31.20 16.66 6.12
C TYR A 157 -32.62 16.66 6.69
N GLN A 158 -33.08 17.83 7.13
CA GLN A 158 -34.42 18.04 7.67
C GLN A 158 -35.03 19.25 6.97
N GLU A 159 -36.12 19.02 6.25
CA GLU A 159 -36.87 20.06 5.55
C GLU A 159 -37.34 21.13 6.55
N GLY A 160 -37.24 22.40 6.16
CA GLY A 160 -37.67 23.53 6.99
C GLY A 160 -36.73 23.90 8.15
N LYS A 161 -35.66 23.14 8.41
CA LYS A 161 -34.60 23.55 9.34
C LYS A 161 -33.48 24.28 8.61
N SER A 162 -32.78 25.17 9.31
CA SER A 162 -31.52 25.72 8.82
C SER A 162 -30.41 24.67 8.85
N ALA A 163 -29.38 24.84 8.04
CA ALA A 163 -28.26 23.90 8.07
C ALA A 163 -27.48 23.97 9.37
N GLU A 164 -27.33 25.16 9.95
CA GLU A 164 -26.70 25.32 11.26
C GLU A 164 -27.48 24.56 12.34
N ALA A 165 -28.82 24.55 12.28
CA ALA A 165 -29.64 23.75 13.21
C ALA A 165 -29.48 22.24 12.97
N VAL A 166 -29.36 21.80 11.72
CA VAL A 166 -29.10 20.38 11.39
C VAL A 166 -27.72 19.93 11.88
N LEU A 167 -26.72 20.81 11.84
CA LEU A 167 -25.34 20.53 12.20
C LEU A 167 -24.98 20.91 13.64
N ALA A 168 -25.93 21.39 14.44
CA ALA A 168 -25.68 21.88 15.80
C ALA A 168 -25.08 20.81 16.72
N ASP A 169 -25.62 19.58 16.64
CA ASP A 169 -25.17 18.43 17.42
C ASP A 169 -24.10 17.59 16.69
N ALA A 170 -23.72 17.98 15.47
CA ALA A 170 -22.78 17.23 14.64
C ALA A 170 -21.33 17.58 14.99
N GLU A 171 -20.58 16.60 15.50
CA GLU A 171 -19.16 16.77 15.79
C GLU A 171 -18.29 16.73 14.53
N TYR A 172 -17.23 17.54 14.53
CA TYR A 172 -16.21 17.47 13.47
C TYR A 172 -15.30 16.27 13.67
N GLN A 173 -15.22 15.44 12.64
CA GLN A 173 -14.29 14.33 12.52
C GLN A 173 -13.09 14.77 11.68
N GLN A 174 -11.89 14.48 12.17
CA GLN A 174 -10.66 14.76 11.44
C GLN A 174 -10.42 13.69 10.38
N VAL A 175 -10.44 14.07 9.11
CA VAL A 175 -10.18 13.18 7.97
C VAL A 175 -8.68 13.13 7.66
N SER A 176 -7.98 14.25 7.77
CA SER A 176 -6.52 14.29 7.62
C SER A 176 -5.89 15.37 8.51
N LYS A 177 -4.71 15.07 9.05
CA LYS A 177 -3.90 15.98 9.88
C LYS A 177 -2.86 16.76 9.08
N THR A 178 -2.46 16.22 7.94
CA THR A 178 -1.29 16.66 7.16
C THR A 178 -1.69 17.39 5.88
N LEU A 179 -2.95 17.23 5.47
CA LEU A 179 -3.50 17.80 4.24
C LEU A 179 -4.46 18.96 4.56
N GLY A 180 -4.53 19.89 3.61
CA GLY A 180 -5.53 20.94 3.53
C GLY A 180 -6.22 20.93 2.16
N VAL A 181 -7.39 21.54 2.13
CA VAL A 181 -8.23 21.67 0.92
C VAL A 181 -8.50 23.13 0.61
N THR A 182 -8.51 23.48 -0.67
CA THR A 182 -8.96 24.78 -1.16
C THR A 182 -10.02 24.59 -2.24
N PHE A 183 -11.10 25.35 -2.15
CA PHE A 183 -12.21 25.32 -3.10
C PHE A 183 -12.24 26.59 -3.95
N ALA A 184 -12.74 26.45 -5.17
CA ALA A 184 -13.19 27.54 -6.01
C ALA A 184 -14.44 27.09 -6.78
N TYR A 185 -15.24 28.05 -7.21
CA TYR A 185 -16.58 27.82 -7.73
C TYR A 185 -16.77 28.56 -9.05
N TYR A 186 -17.50 27.97 -9.98
CA TYR A 186 -17.85 28.59 -11.25
C TYR A 186 -19.37 28.57 -11.43
N GLY A 187 -19.97 29.73 -11.64
CA GLY A 187 -21.40 29.87 -11.91
C GLY A 187 -21.85 31.33 -11.79
N ALA A 188 -23.12 31.58 -12.10
CA ALA A 188 -23.78 32.82 -11.72
C ALA A 188 -24.10 32.71 -10.23
N GLY A 189 -23.49 33.56 -9.39
CA GLY A 189 -23.82 33.63 -7.96
C GLY A 189 -25.23 34.18 -7.75
N ASP A 190 -25.47 34.90 -6.65
CA ASP A 190 -26.75 35.58 -6.40
C ASP A 190 -27.17 36.61 -7.47
N ASP A 191 -26.21 37.07 -8.29
CA ASP A 191 -26.45 38.08 -9.33
C ASP A 191 -26.44 37.45 -10.73
N PHE A 192 -27.63 37.17 -11.25
CA PHE A 192 -27.85 36.63 -12.60
C PHE A 192 -27.35 37.56 -13.73
N SER A 193 -27.03 38.83 -13.43
CA SER A 193 -26.45 39.76 -14.41
C SER A 193 -24.93 39.63 -14.53
N GLN A 194 -24.27 38.91 -13.60
CA GLN A 194 -22.84 38.70 -13.65
C GLN A 194 -22.46 37.60 -14.63
N ILE A 195 -21.36 37.87 -15.35
CA ILE A 195 -20.70 36.88 -16.20
C ILE A 195 -20.16 35.76 -15.30
N GLU A 196 -20.48 34.51 -15.65
CA GLU A 196 -19.96 33.33 -14.96
C GLU A 196 -18.43 33.35 -14.96
N ARG A 197 -17.86 33.32 -13.75
CA ARG A 197 -16.41 33.37 -13.52
C ARG A 197 -16.04 32.50 -12.33
N TRP A 198 -14.77 32.14 -12.25
CA TRP A 198 -14.24 31.47 -11.07
C TRP A 198 -14.18 32.43 -9.90
N THR A 199 -14.70 31.99 -8.75
CA THR A 199 -14.70 32.72 -7.48
C THR A 199 -14.23 31.80 -6.35
N ASP A 200 -13.71 32.39 -5.29
CA ASP A 200 -13.33 31.70 -4.05
C ASP A 200 -14.47 31.61 -3.03
N THR A 201 -15.53 32.41 -3.24
CA THR A 201 -16.78 32.34 -2.51
C THR A 201 -17.96 32.10 -3.44
N TYR A 202 -18.97 31.39 -2.96
CA TYR A 202 -20.19 31.14 -3.69
C TYR A 202 -21.36 31.02 -2.72
N LYS A 203 -22.29 31.96 -2.85
CA LYS A 203 -23.55 32.01 -2.11
C LYS A 203 -24.64 32.25 -3.14
N SER A 204 -25.50 31.24 -3.33
CA SER A 204 -26.63 31.27 -4.23
C SER A 204 -27.55 30.09 -3.95
N ASP A 205 -28.85 30.29 -4.19
CA ASP A 205 -29.84 29.21 -4.18
C ASP A 205 -29.60 28.18 -5.29
N GLN A 206 -28.91 28.57 -6.36
CA GLN A 206 -28.50 27.66 -7.43
C GLN A 206 -27.14 27.04 -7.14
N LEU A 207 -26.99 25.74 -7.39
CA LEU A 207 -25.68 25.09 -7.27
C LEU A 207 -24.66 25.68 -8.26
N PRO A 208 -23.38 25.83 -7.89
CA PRO A 208 -22.36 26.23 -8.85
C PRO A 208 -22.28 25.20 -9.98
N ARG A 209 -22.02 25.64 -11.21
CA ARG A 209 -21.90 24.73 -12.35
C ARG A 209 -20.67 23.84 -12.25
N LEU A 210 -19.56 24.41 -11.79
CA LEU A 210 -18.33 23.68 -11.51
C LEU A 210 -17.84 24.00 -10.11
N VAL A 211 -17.22 23.00 -9.49
CA VAL A 211 -16.43 23.19 -8.27
C VAL A 211 -15.04 22.66 -8.53
N SER A 212 -14.05 23.44 -8.12
CA SER A 212 -12.63 23.08 -8.18
C SER A 212 -12.15 22.77 -6.77
N LEU A 213 -11.56 21.59 -6.57
CA LEU A 213 -10.93 21.15 -5.33
C LEU A 213 -9.42 21.04 -5.55
N ARG A 214 -8.64 21.70 -4.70
CA ARG A 214 -7.18 21.57 -4.64
C ARG A 214 -6.77 21.03 -3.29
N ILE A 215 -5.94 19.99 -3.27
CA ILE A 215 -5.37 19.40 -2.05
C ILE A 215 -3.91 19.81 -1.94
N ALA A 216 -3.47 20.20 -0.75
CA ALA A 216 -2.07 20.52 -0.45
C ALA A 216 -1.65 19.91 0.89
N GLY A 217 -0.43 19.40 0.97
CA GLY A 217 0.25 19.02 2.22
C GLY A 217 1.42 19.95 2.52
N SER A 218 2.22 19.63 3.54
CA SER A 218 3.38 20.45 3.96
C SER A 218 4.36 20.74 2.83
N ASP A 219 4.69 19.73 2.02
CA ASP A 219 5.81 19.79 1.06
C ASP A 219 5.36 19.60 -0.40
N ARG A 220 4.06 19.43 -0.64
CA ARG A 220 3.52 19.09 -1.95
C ARG A 220 2.10 19.62 -2.14
N ALA A 221 1.84 20.17 -3.33
CA ALA A 221 0.49 20.47 -3.81
C ALA A 221 0.12 19.54 -4.95
N TRP A 222 -1.13 19.09 -4.99
CA TRP A 222 -1.68 18.31 -6.09
C TRP A 222 -2.42 19.23 -7.08
N PRO A 223 -2.51 18.84 -8.37
CA PRO A 223 -3.29 19.58 -9.35
C PRO A 223 -4.73 19.78 -8.90
N ALA A 224 -5.29 20.95 -9.20
CA ALA A 224 -6.71 21.19 -8.95
C ALA A 224 -7.55 20.24 -9.81
N MET A 225 -8.62 19.73 -9.23
CA MET A 225 -9.62 18.95 -9.95
C MET A 225 -10.91 19.73 -10.05
N THR A 226 -11.43 19.83 -11.26
CA THR A 226 -12.71 20.45 -11.54
C THR A 226 -13.75 19.39 -11.80
N PHE A 227 -14.93 19.53 -11.23
CA PHE A 227 -16.05 18.66 -11.49
C PHE A 227 -17.33 19.45 -11.72
N ALA A 228 -18.19 18.90 -12.57
CA ALA A 228 -19.49 19.46 -12.88
C ALA A 228 -20.49 19.08 -11.80
N VAL A 229 -21.34 20.03 -11.43
CA VAL A 229 -22.46 19.79 -10.51
C VAL A 229 -23.73 19.70 -11.33
N THR A 230 -24.48 18.63 -11.13
CA THR A 230 -25.76 18.42 -11.81
C THR A 230 -26.74 19.52 -11.40
N GLN A 231 -27.11 20.35 -12.37
CA GLN A 231 -28.15 21.36 -12.19
C GLN A 231 -29.50 20.66 -12.29
N VAL A 232 -30.32 20.71 -11.25
CA VAL A 232 -31.73 20.32 -11.39
C VAL A 232 -32.44 21.55 -11.96
N GLY A 233 -32.87 21.45 -13.22
CA GLY A 233 -33.64 22.52 -13.84
C GLY A 233 -34.91 22.78 -13.03
N LYS A 234 -35.14 24.03 -12.65
CA LYS A 234 -36.45 24.47 -12.16
C LYS A 234 -37.49 24.08 -13.24
N PRO A 235 -38.62 23.44 -12.90
CA PRO A 235 -39.67 23.21 -13.87
C PRO A 235 -40.01 24.55 -14.53
N ARG A 236 -40.10 24.55 -15.86
CA ARG A 236 -40.62 25.71 -16.58
C ARG A 236 -42.09 25.83 -16.21
N ASP A 237 -42.43 26.89 -15.49
CA ASP A 237 -43.81 27.36 -15.31
C ASP A 237 -44.41 27.78 -16.68
#